data_AF-A0A7K4BK15-F1
#
_entry.id   AF-A0A7K4BK15-F1
#
_cell.length_a   1.000
_cell.length_b   1.000
_cell.length_c   1.000
_cell.angle_alpha   90.00
_cell.angle_beta   90.00
_cell.angle_gamma   90.00
#
_symmetry.space_group_name_H-M   'P 1'
#
loop_
_entity.id
_entity.type
_entity.pdbx_description
1 polymer ?
#
loop_
_entity_poly.entity_id
_entity_poly.type
_entity_poly.pdbx_seq_one_letter_code
_entity_poly.pdbx_strand_id
1 'polypeptide(L)'
;MNAWDYCRLGSGGQVVLYFAPLDEVNVVMKNKAFVGDRKDGKGSIGKDKRIYRHEVTLQGEFVDAAAMPQDFRQAIQRLFGRGDVTAEMQWRWLQNLAMYVGGNFDLKLGDDNYSATSEADLVYAPTGNRLPQVIFDEVRRNQGTNRTRVGYTVRFIAGFERSKGEEEPAA
;
A
#
# COMPACT_ATOMS: atom_id res chain seq x y z
N MET A 1 -12.87 -16.23 0.36
CA MET A 1 -12.70 -14.82 0.76
C MET A 1 -13.40 -13.97 -0.28
N ASN A 2 -14.19 -12.96 0.11
CA ASN A 2 -14.93 -12.12 -0.84
C ASN A 2 -13.96 -11.11 -1.48
N ALA A 3 -13.94 -10.97 -2.81
CA ALA A 3 -13.03 -10.07 -3.53
C ALA A 3 -13.12 -8.61 -3.06
N TRP A 4 -14.27 -8.26 -2.49
CA TRP A 4 -14.58 -6.92 -2.01
C TRP A 4 -13.94 -6.58 -0.64
N ASP A 5 -13.62 -7.58 0.20
CA ASP A 5 -12.89 -7.39 1.47
C ASP A 5 -11.45 -7.91 1.41
N TYR A 6 -11.03 -8.43 0.25
CA TYR A 6 -9.72 -9.02 0.02
C TYR A 6 -8.59 -8.01 0.23
N CYS A 7 -8.82 -6.74 -0.13
CA CYS A 7 -7.84 -5.68 0.01
C CYS A 7 -8.45 -4.41 0.59
N ARG A 8 -7.93 -3.97 1.74
CA ARG A 8 -8.38 -2.75 2.43
C ARG A 8 -7.24 -2.04 3.14
N LEU A 9 -7.39 -0.72 3.24
CA LEU A 9 -6.52 0.16 3.99
C LEU A 9 -7.16 0.52 5.32
N GLY A 10 -6.37 0.50 6.38
CA GLY A 10 -6.76 0.91 7.71
C GLY A 10 -5.85 1.97 8.30
N SER A 11 -6.36 2.70 9.27
CA SER A 11 -5.62 3.65 10.09
C SER A 11 -6.26 3.70 11.48
N GLY A 12 -5.46 3.65 12.53
CA GLY A 12 -5.95 3.68 13.91
C GLY A 12 -6.95 2.55 14.25
N GLY A 13 -6.79 1.37 13.64
CA GLY A 13 -7.69 0.23 13.83
C GLY A 13 -9.03 0.32 13.09
N GLN A 14 -9.26 1.37 12.29
CA GLN A 14 -10.45 1.54 11.47
C GLN A 14 -10.14 1.34 10.00
N VAL A 15 -11.13 0.88 9.21
CA VAL A 15 -11.01 0.84 7.75
C VAL A 15 -11.23 2.23 7.19
N VAL A 16 -10.27 2.69 6.39
CA VAL A 16 -10.33 4.00 5.74
C VAL A 16 -10.51 3.90 4.23
N LEU A 17 -10.22 2.75 3.61
CA LEU A 17 -10.45 2.55 2.18
C LEU A 17 -10.57 1.05 1.87
N TYR A 18 -11.36 0.70 0.86
CA TYR A 18 -11.36 -0.63 0.26
C TYR A 18 -10.85 -0.54 -1.17
N PHE A 19 -9.95 -1.44 -1.55
CA PHE A 19 -9.44 -1.55 -2.91
C PHE A 19 -10.25 -2.62 -3.64
N ALA A 20 -11.41 -2.23 -4.19
CA ALA A 20 -12.28 -3.16 -4.88
C ALA A 20 -13.18 -2.47 -5.93
N PRO A 21 -13.38 -3.12 -7.10
CA PRO A 21 -12.67 -4.31 -7.58
C PRO A 21 -11.16 -4.07 -7.75
N LEU A 22 -10.41 -5.16 -7.58
CA LEU A 22 -8.96 -5.21 -7.71
C LEU A 22 -8.62 -6.17 -8.84
N ASP A 23 -7.86 -5.70 -9.81
CA ASP A 23 -7.52 -6.44 -11.03
C ASP A 23 -6.13 -7.06 -10.92
N GLU A 24 -5.17 -6.32 -10.36
CA GLU A 24 -3.78 -6.76 -10.24
C GLU A 24 -3.18 -6.44 -8.87
N VAL A 25 -2.40 -7.40 -8.37
CA VAL A 25 -1.58 -7.28 -7.17
C VAL A 25 -0.18 -7.74 -7.53
N ASN A 26 0.80 -6.85 -7.33
CA ASN A 26 2.19 -7.17 -7.52
C ASN A 26 2.98 -6.81 -6.26
N VAL A 27 3.57 -7.82 -5.61
CA VAL A 27 4.39 -7.65 -4.41
C VAL A 27 5.84 -7.96 -4.77
N VAL A 28 6.71 -6.97 -4.62
CA VAL A 28 8.15 -7.11 -4.91
C VAL A 28 8.93 -6.87 -3.63
N MET A 29 9.85 -7.78 -3.33
CA MET A 29 10.87 -7.55 -2.31
C MET A 29 12.13 -7.00 -2.98
N LYS A 30 12.50 -5.76 -2.67
CA LYS A 30 13.73 -5.13 -3.17
C LYS A 30 14.76 -5.02 -2.06
N ASN A 31 16.00 -5.42 -2.35
CA ASN A 31 17.14 -5.11 -1.49
C ASN A 31 17.83 -3.83 -1.99
N LYS A 32 18.02 -2.84 -1.11
CA LYS A 32 18.90 -1.71 -1.40
C LYS A 32 20.36 -2.15 -1.25
N ALA A 33 20.96 -2.64 -2.33
CA ALA A 33 22.41 -2.81 -2.42
C ALA A 33 23.09 -1.44 -2.61
N PHE A 34 24.18 -1.19 -1.90
CA PHE A 34 25.10 -0.11 -2.26
C PHE A 34 26.06 -0.63 -3.32
N VAL A 35 26.15 0.09 -4.42
CA VAL A 35 27.16 -0.14 -5.45
C VAL A 35 27.95 1.16 -5.60
N GLY A 36 29.23 1.10 -5.33
CA GLY A 36 30.14 2.23 -5.51
C GLY A 36 31.50 1.74 -6.00
N ASP A 37 32.27 2.61 -6.62
CA ASP A 37 33.61 2.26 -7.09
C ASP A 37 34.61 2.25 -5.94
N ARG A 38 35.60 1.35 -6.01
CA ARG A 38 36.72 1.38 -5.06
C ARG A 38 37.51 2.67 -5.25
N LYS A 39 37.69 3.44 -4.17
CA LYS A 39 38.49 4.67 -4.17
C LYS A 39 39.92 4.43 -4.69
N ASP A 40 40.49 3.25 -4.41
CA ASP A 40 41.90 2.91 -4.72
C ASP A 40 42.09 1.53 -5.39
N GLY A 41 41.16 1.07 -6.24
CA GLY A 41 41.31 -0.23 -6.92
C GLY A 41 40.42 -0.44 -8.15
N LYS A 42 40.71 -1.49 -8.95
CA LYS A 42 39.84 -1.91 -10.06
C LYS A 42 38.64 -2.70 -9.51
N GLY A 43 37.42 -2.29 -9.88
CA GLY A 43 36.16 -3.01 -9.61
C GLY A 43 35.22 -2.30 -8.62
N SER A 44 33.91 -2.59 -8.73
CA SER A 44 32.87 -2.04 -7.87
C SER A 44 32.80 -2.76 -6.52
N ILE A 45 32.63 -2.03 -5.42
CA ILE A 45 32.23 -2.58 -4.12
C ILE A 45 30.70 -2.70 -4.12
N GLY A 46 30.20 -3.93 -4.12
CA GLY A 46 28.84 -4.22 -3.67
C GLY A 46 28.83 -4.38 -2.16
N LYS A 47 28.09 -3.54 -1.43
CA LYS A 47 27.80 -3.74 -0.01
C LYS A 47 26.31 -4.01 0.15
N ASP A 48 25.97 -5.19 0.63
CA ASP A 48 24.61 -5.51 1.05
C ASP A 48 24.27 -4.68 2.29
N LYS A 49 23.39 -3.69 2.13
CA LYS A 49 22.92 -2.88 3.26
C LYS A 49 21.91 -3.62 4.12
N ARG A 50 21.42 -4.80 3.69
CA ARG A 50 20.34 -5.57 4.34
C ARG A 50 19.11 -4.72 4.63
N ILE A 51 18.83 -3.76 3.74
CA ILE A 51 17.64 -2.92 3.78
C ILE A 51 16.71 -3.47 2.72
N TYR A 52 15.81 -4.34 3.15
CA TYR A 52 14.76 -4.91 2.31
C TYR A 52 13.53 -4.01 2.39
N ARG A 53 12.99 -3.62 1.25
CA ARG A 53 11.72 -2.88 1.13
C ARG A 53 10.73 -3.75 0.39
N HIS A 54 9.53 -3.85 0.92
CA HIS A 54 8.42 -4.47 0.18
C HIS A 54 7.72 -3.36 -0.57
N GLU A 55 7.65 -3.50 -1.88
CA GLU A 55 6.80 -2.65 -2.71
C GLU A 55 5.54 -3.43 -3.07
N VAL A 56 4.39 -2.86 -2.80
CA VAL A 56 3.09 -3.44 -3.15
C VAL A 56 2.44 -2.52 -4.16
N THR A 57 2.23 -3.01 -5.38
CA THR A 57 1.49 -2.30 -6.42
C THR A 57 0.11 -2.93 -6.56
N LEU A 58 -0.92 -2.10 -6.42
CA LEU A 58 -2.32 -2.47 -6.59
C LEU A 58 -2.86 -1.75 -7.83
N GLN A 59 -3.58 -2.47 -8.67
CA GLN A 59 -4.32 -1.88 -9.79
C GLN A 59 -5.75 -2.38 -9.78
N GLY A 60 -6.68 -1.50 -10.04
CA GLY A 60 -8.10 -1.83 -10.08
C GLY A 60 -8.95 -0.66 -10.52
N GLU A 61 -10.23 -0.74 -10.20
CA GLU A 61 -11.20 0.32 -10.51
C GLU A 61 -12.10 0.59 -9.32
N PHE A 62 -12.43 1.86 -9.11
CA PHE A 62 -13.59 2.18 -8.29
C PHE A 62 -14.85 2.13 -9.16
N VAL A 63 -15.93 1.61 -8.58
CA VAL A 63 -17.27 1.58 -9.16
C VAL A 63 -18.23 2.32 -8.24
N ASP A 64 -19.37 2.75 -8.74
CA ASP A 64 -20.42 3.32 -7.90
C ASP A 64 -20.97 2.28 -6.92
N ALA A 65 -21.32 2.68 -5.70
CA ALA A 65 -21.85 1.79 -4.69
C ALA A 65 -23.15 1.08 -5.12
N ALA A 66 -23.94 1.72 -5.98
CA ALA A 66 -25.14 1.13 -6.59
C ALA A 66 -24.84 -0.09 -7.48
N ALA A 67 -23.62 -0.21 -8.01
CA ALA A 67 -23.17 -1.35 -8.81
C ALA A 67 -22.48 -2.45 -7.98
N MET A 68 -22.26 -2.22 -6.68
CA MET A 68 -21.63 -3.18 -5.77
C MET A 68 -22.65 -4.18 -5.21
N PRO A 69 -22.21 -5.39 -4.79
CA PRO A 69 -23.00 -6.30 -3.98
C PRO A 69 -23.48 -5.63 -2.68
N GLN A 70 -24.62 -6.09 -2.15
CA GLN A 70 -25.32 -5.42 -1.04
C GLN A 70 -24.45 -5.20 0.19
N ASP A 71 -23.73 -6.23 0.66
CA ASP A 71 -22.92 -6.14 1.88
C ASP A 71 -21.79 -5.12 1.74
N PHE A 72 -21.11 -5.15 0.58
CA PHE A 72 -20.01 -4.22 0.31
C PHE A 72 -20.49 -2.79 0.06
N ARG A 73 -21.62 -2.64 -0.63
CA ARG A 73 -22.31 -1.35 -0.76
C ARG A 73 -22.55 -0.73 0.62
N GLN A 74 -23.06 -1.49 1.58
CA GLN A 74 -23.30 -1.00 2.94
C GLN A 74 -21.99 -0.60 3.63
N ALA A 75 -20.91 -1.38 3.47
CA ALA A 75 -19.60 -1.05 4.04
C ALA A 75 -19.06 0.28 3.49
N ILE A 76 -19.11 0.48 2.16
CA ILE A 76 -18.70 1.73 1.51
C ILE A 76 -19.59 2.90 1.92
N GLN A 77 -20.92 2.72 1.93
CA GLN A 77 -21.85 3.77 2.35
C GLN A 77 -21.63 4.20 3.80
N ARG A 78 -21.34 3.24 4.71
CA ARG A 78 -20.99 3.55 6.11
C ARG A 78 -19.67 4.30 6.21
N LEU A 79 -18.65 3.90 5.43
CA LEU A 79 -17.35 4.55 5.41
C LEU A 79 -17.46 6.02 4.98
N PHE A 80 -18.30 6.32 3.98
CA PHE A 80 -18.52 7.68 3.50
C PHE A 80 -19.65 8.43 4.25
N GLY A 81 -20.37 7.77 5.15
CA GLY A 81 -21.52 8.34 5.87
C GLY A 81 -22.70 8.75 4.98
N ARG A 82 -22.85 8.14 3.78
CA ARG A 82 -23.91 8.49 2.81
C ARG A 82 -24.26 7.34 1.87
N GLY A 83 -25.47 7.40 1.30
CA GLY A 83 -26.01 6.34 0.44
C GLY A 83 -25.52 6.35 -1.02
N ASP A 84 -25.17 7.52 -1.53
CA ASP A 84 -24.81 7.75 -2.94
C ASP A 84 -23.30 7.91 -3.12
N VAL A 85 -22.55 6.83 -2.91
CA VAL A 85 -21.08 6.85 -3.08
C VAL A 85 -20.73 6.52 -4.53
N THR A 86 -20.06 7.46 -5.22
CA THR A 86 -19.61 7.29 -6.60
C THR A 86 -18.17 6.80 -6.69
N ALA A 87 -17.76 6.30 -7.87
CA ALA A 87 -16.37 5.95 -8.15
C ALA A 87 -15.43 7.16 -8.01
N GLU A 88 -15.86 8.35 -8.44
CA GLU A 88 -15.07 9.57 -8.35
C GLU A 88 -14.86 10.01 -6.88
N MET A 89 -15.87 9.83 -6.03
CA MET A 89 -15.73 10.12 -4.59
C MET A 89 -14.69 9.21 -3.94
N GLN A 90 -14.69 7.93 -4.29
CA GLN A 90 -13.68 6.97 -3.80
C GLN A 90 -12.28 7.34 -4.29
N TRP A 91 -12.13 7.69 -5.57
CA TRP A 91 -10.88 8.18 -6.12
C TRP A 91 -10.34 9.42 -5.39
N ARG A 92 -11.18 10.43 -5.18
CA ARG A 92 -10.79 11.64 -4.45
C ARG A 92 -10.43 11.36 -3.01
N TRP A 93 -11.11 10.40 -2.38
CA TRP A 93 -10.78 9.98 -1.02
C TRP A 93 -9.41 9.30 -0.95
N LEU A 94 -9.11 8.40 -1.88
CA LEU A 94 -7.76 7.81 -2.02
C LEU A 94 -6.68 8.89 -2.20
N GLN A 95 -6.93 9.87 -3.08
CA GLN A 95 -6.01 11.01 -3.25
C GLN A 95 -5.82 11.79 -1.94
N ASN A 96 -6.90 12.04 -1.21
CA ASN A 96 -6.84 12.75 0.06
C ASN A 96 -6.02 12.00 1.11
N LEU A 97 -6.18 10.68 1.19
CA LEU A 97 -5.39 9.82 2.07
C LEU A 97 -3.89 9.93 1.74
N ALA A 98 -3.53 9.88 0.46
CA ALA A 98 -2.14 9.91 0.03
C ALA A 98 -1.47 11.28 0.16
N MET A 99 -2.18 12.38 -0.11
CA MET A 99 -1.58 13.71 -0.17
C MET A 99 -1.71 14.51 1.12
N TYR A 100 -2.81 14.37 1.86
CA TYR A 100 -3.13 15.27 2.98
C TYR A 100 -3.20 14.57 4.32
N VAL A 101 -3.66 13.32 4.38
CA VAL A 101 -3.62 12.53 5.62
C VAL A 101 -2.20 12.02 5.85
N GLY A 102 -1.63 11.34 4.85
CA GLY A 102 -0.28 10.78 4.91
C GLY A 102 -0.09 9.78 6.06
N GLY A 103 1.17 9.46 6.34
CA GLY A 103 1.56 8.57 7.43
C GLY A 103 1.51 7.09 7.09
N ASN A 104 1.63 6.27 8.14
CA ASN A 104 1.61 4.82 8.04
C ASN A 104 0.18 4.29 8.04
N PHE A 105 -0.07 3.31 7.18
CA PHE A 105 -1.36 2.64 7.05
C PHE A 105 -1.23 1.13 7.25
N ASP A 106 -2.32 0.55 7.74
CA ASP A 106 -2.48 -0.90 7.80
C ASP A 106 -3.03 -1.39 6.46
N LEU A 107 -2.27 -2.18 5.71
CA LEU A 107 -2.78 -2.79 4.46
C LEU A 107 -3.12 -4.26 4.70
N LYS A 108 -4.40 -4.62 4.53
CA LYS A 108 -4.82 -6.02 4.44
C LYS A 108 -4.78 -6.45 2.97
N LEU A 109 -4.14 -7.58 2.69
CA LEU A 109 -4.04 -8.15 1.35
C LEU A 109 -4.15 -9.67 1.41
N GLY A 110 -5.35 -10.20 1.16
CA GLY A 110 -5.62 -11.64 1.33
C GLY A 110 -5.34 -12.08 2.75
N ASP A 111 -4.43 -13.05 2.92
CA ASP A 111 -4.03 -13.55 4.24
C ASP A 111 -2.97 -12.65 4.92
N ASP A 112 -2.18 -11.90 4.15
CA ASP A 112 -1.14 -11.01 4.66
C ASP A 112 -1.72 -9.71 5.26
N ASN A 113 -1.04 -9.19 6.28
CA ASN A 113 -1.41 -7.95 6.96
C ASN A 113 -0.17 -7.08 7.22
N TYR A 114 -0.10 -5.94 6.58
CA TYR A 114 0.95 -4.93 6.72
C TYR A 114 0.59 -4.01 7.88
N SER A 115 0.81 -4.45 9.13
CA SER A 115 0.41 -3.76 10.36
C SER A 115 1.44 -3.82 11.49
N ALA A 116 2.64 -4.33 11.22
CA ALA A 116 3.73 -4.31 12.19
C ALA A 116 4.28 -2.87 12.29
N THR A 117 4.37 -2.36 13.51
CA THR A 117 4.95 -1.03 13.81
C THR A 117 6.43 -1.14 14.19
N SER A 118 6.91 -2.35 14.48
CA SER A 118 8.31 -2.64 14.82
C SER A 118 8.77 -3.99 14.29
N GLU A 119 10.09 -4.23 14.26
CA GLU A 119 10.64 -5.54 13.85
C GLU A 119 10.17 -6.68 14.76
N ALA A 120 9.91 -6.40 16.04
CA ALA A 120 9.41 -7.39 17.00
C ALA A 120 7.95 -7.84 16.71
N ASP A 121 7.20 -7.04 15.96
CA ASP A 121 5.83 -7.34 15.56
C ASP A 121 5.73 -8.21 14.31
N LEU A 122 6.85 -8.48 13.64
CA LEU A 122 6.85 -9.28 12.42
C LEU A 122 6.45 -10.73 12.71
N VAL A 123 5.54 -11.25 11.89
CA VAL A 123 5.09 -12.65 11.95
C VAL A 123 5.20 -13.25 10.56
N TYR A 124 5.84 -14.40 10.46
CA TYR A 124 5.90 -15.19 9.23
C TYR A 124 5.22 -16.53 9.50
N ALA A 125 4.04 -16.73 8.92
CA ALA A 125 3.22 -17.91 9.18
C ALA A 125 2.59 -18.46 7.89
N PRO A 126 2.28 -19.78 7.85
CA PRO A 126 1.61 -20.39 6.70
C PRO A 126 0.24 -19.80 6.40
N THR A 127 -0.41 -19.19 7.40
CA THR A 127 -1.76 -18.61 7.30
C THR A 127 -1.74 -17.09 7.07
N GLY A 128 -0.62 -16.55 6.60
CA GLY A 128 -0.44 -15.12 6.35
C GLY A 128 0.59 -14.48 7.27
N ASN A 129 1.26 -13.45 6.75
CA ASN A 129 2.32 -12.74 7.42
C ASN A 129 1.81 -11.46 8.08
N ARG A 130 2.46 -11.05 9.17
CA ARG A 130 2.39 -9.68 9.69
C ARG A 130 3.64 -8.93 9.25
N LEU A 131 3.47 -8.04 8.29
CA LEU A 131 4.54 -7.27 7.64
C LEU A 131 4.53 -5.82 8.13
N PRO A 132 5.59 -5.02 7.89
CA PRO A 132 5.62 -3.61 8.27
C PRO A 132 4.43 -2.85 7.68
N GLN A 133 3.98 -1.79 8.36
CA GLN A 133 3.01 -0.86 7.82
C GLN A 133 3.48 -0.24 6.49
N VAL A 134 2.53 0.21 5.69
CA VAL A 134 2.78 0.81 4.38
C VAL A 134 2.65 2.33 4.40
N ILE A 135 3.39 2.98 3.50
CA ILE A 135 3.22 4.38 3.12
C ILE A 135 2.94 4.46 1.61
N PHE A 136 2.22 5.49 1.18
CA PHE A 136 2.03 5.77 -0.24
C PHE A 136 3.34 6.19 -0.89
N ASP A 137 3.70 5.51 -1.98
CA ASP A 137 4.80 5.89 -2.89
C ASP A 137 4.24 6.54 -4.16
N GLU A 138 3.18 5.94 -4.73
CA GLU A 138 2.55 6.43 -5.95
C GLU A 138 1.03 6.28 -5.85
N VAL A 139 0.29 7.30 -6.27
CA VAL A 139 -1.14 7.21 -6.56
C VAL A 139 -1.39 7.81 -7.93
N ARG A 140 -1.90 7.00 -8.86
CA ARG A 140 -2.10 7.39 -10.25
C ARG A 140 -3.50 7.01 -10.73
N ARG A 141 -4.13 7.95 -11.44
CA ARG A 141 -5.42 7.71 -12.09
C ARG A 141 -5.16 6.99 -13.41
N ASN A 142 -5.90 5.92 -13.65
CA ASN A 142 -5.90 5.22 -14.93
C ASN A 142 -7.21 5.50 -15.68
N GLN A 143 -7.23 5.15 -16.96
CA GLN A 143 -8.47 5.11 -17.71
C GLN A 143 -9.36 3.99 -17.14
N GLY A 144 -10.62 4.32 -16.83
CA GLY A 144 -11.61 3.32 -16.47
C GLY A 144 -12.13 2.56 -17.69
N THR A 145 -12.64 1.35 -17.45
CA THR A 145 -13.27 0.48 -18.46
C THR A 145 -14.56 1.06 -19.04
N ASN A 146 -15.20 2.00 -18.32
CA ASN A 146 -16.30 2.80 -18.83
C ASN A 146 -16.40 4.15 -18.10
N ARG A 147 -17.39 4.99 -18.48
CA ARG A 147 -17.56 6.37 -17.98
C ARG A 147 -17.94 6.48 -16.49
N THR A 148 -18.49 5.44 -15.88
CA THR A 148 -18.91 5.46 -14.46
C THR A 148 -17.88 4.85 -13.52
N ARG A 149 -16.72 4.45 -14.05
CA ARG A 149 -15.64 3.80 -13.31
C ARG A 149 -14.40 4.65 -13.33
N VAL A 150 -13.59 4.50 -12.28
CA VAL A 150 -12.30 5.20 -12.17
C VAL A 150 -11.21 4.19 -11.91
N GLY A 151 -10.40 3.92 -12.95
CA GLY A 151 -9.20 3.09 -12.82
C GLY A 151 -8.15 3.76 -11.94
N TYR A 152 -7.40 2.96 -11.18
CA TYR A 152 -6.32 3.43 -10.33
C TYR A 152 -5.11 2.49 -10.35
N THR A 153 -3.93 3.07 -10.11
CA THR A 153 -2.73 2.37 -9.64
C THR A 153 -2.31 3.00 -8.33
N VAL A 154 -2.01 2.17 -7.34
CA VAL A 154 -1.42 2.60 -6.07
C VAL A 154 -0.16 1.78 -5.83
N ARG A 155 0.96 2.45 -5.56
CA ARG A 155 2.16 1.81 -5.03
C ARG A 155 2.36 2.18 -3.58
N PHE A 156 2.61 1.16 -2.78
CA PHE A 156 2.98 1.26 -1.40
C PHE A 156 4.41 0.82 -1.20
N ILE A 157 5.10 1.44 -0.23
CA ILE A 157 6.34 0.95 0.32
C ILE A 157 6.07 0.51 1.76
N ALA A 158 6.44 -0.71 2.11
CA ALA A 158 6.48 -1.19 3.48
C ALA A 158 7.92 -1.22 4.00
N GLY A 159 8.10 -0.74 5.23
CA GLY A 159 9.38 -0.81 5.92
C GLY A 159 9.33 -0.06 7.25
N PHE A 160 10.29 -0.37 8.12
CA PHE A 160 10.51 0.41 9.34
C PHE A 160 11.42 1.59 9.03
N GLU A 161 11.14 2.73 9.65
CA GLU A 161 12.08 3.82 9.70
C GLU A 161 13.29 3.38 10.54
N ARG A 162 14.39 3.00 9.90
CA ARG A 162 15.66 2.73 10.59
C ARG A 162 16.41 4.04 10.82
N SER A 163 15.93 4.87 11.74
CA SER A 163 16.65 6.07 12.17
C SER A 163 17.57 5.75 13.36
N LYS A 164 18.71 5.10 13.09
CA LYS A 164 19.97 5.26 13.85
C LYS A 164 21.14 4.99 12.91
N GLY A 165 21.71 6.04 12.30
CA GLY A 165 23.05 5.95 11.69
C GLY A 165 23.24 6.50 10.27
N GLU A 166 22.58 7.60 9.89
CA GLU A 166 23.14 8.49 8.85
C GLU A 166 23.64 9.78 9.54
N GLU A 167 24.60 9.63 10.46
CA GLU A 167 25.65 10.64 10.53
C GLU A 167 26.57 10.33 9.35
N GLU A 168 26.50 11.16 8.31
CA GLU A 168 27.62 11.26 7.38
C GLU A 168 28.88 11.50 8.21
N PRO A 169 29.95 10.70 8.06
CA PRO A 169 31.22 11.09 8.65
C PRO A 169 31.58 12.45 8.04
N ALA A 170 31.74 13.46 8.90
CA ALA A 170 32.18 14.78 8.50
C ALA A 170 33.42 14.64 7.60
N ALA A 171 33.34 15.29 6.42
CA ALA A 171 34.37 15.31 5.39
C ALA A 171 35.70 15.87 5.90
#